data_AF-A0A962HEW3-F1
#
_entry.id   AF-A0A962HEW3-F1
#
_cell.length_a   1.000
_cell.length_b   1.000
_cell.length_c   1.000
_cell.angle_alpha   90.00
_cell.angle_beta   90.00
_cell.angle_gamma   90.00
#
_symmetry.space_group_name_H-M   'P 1'
#
loop_
_entity.id
_entity.type
_entity.pdbx_description
1 polymer ?
#
loop_
_entity_poly.entity_id
_entity_poly.type
_entity_poly.pdbx_seq_one_letter_code
_entity_poly.pdbx_strand_id
1 'polypeptide(L)'
;QPLYNRDFCRVILFWVEHQPNGAIYDIVGAEDVTYIDIIRLIRQVKQLKTPIICIPYSVFYLLLKIYALFSKTPPFTASQLKALTVGDYFSGVDIEKEFGVKPTPFRKAVEETFTDTRYSSVVIER
;
A
#
# COMPACT_ATOMS: atom_id res chain seq x y z
N GLN A 1 3.76 5.09 -5.36
CA GLN A 1 4.96 4.43 -4.80
C GLN A 1 4.61 3.71 -3.49
N PRO A 2 4.35 2.39 -3.50
CA PRO A 2 4.03 1.65 -2.28
C PRO A 2 5.24 1.55 -1.34
N LEU A 3 5.08 2.01 -0.10
CA LEU A 3 6.12 1.91 0.94
C LEU A 3 5.91 0.62 1.75
N TYR A 4 6.95 -0.20 1.86
CA TYR A 4 6.88 -1.41 2.68
C TYR A 4 7.06 -1.08 4.16
N ASN A 5 6.09 -1.48 4.98
CA ASN A 5 6.05 -1.12 6.41
C ASN A 5 7.30 -1.54 7.18
N ARG A 6 7.91 -2.69 6.83
CA ARG A 6 9.12 -3.16 7.51
C ARG A 6 10.34 -2.27 7.20
N ASP A 7 10.44 -1.75 5.99
CA ASP A 7 11.49 -0.79 5.62
C ASP A 7 11.26 0.53 6.33
N PHE A 8 10.01 0.98 6.42
CA PHE A 8 9.65 2.15 7.22
C PHE A 8 10.04 1.97 8.71
N CYS A 9 9.78 0.80 9.30
CA CYS A 9 10.22 0.52 10.67
C CYS A 9 11.75 0.53 10.81
N ARG A 10 12.51 0.09 9.81
CA ARG A 10 13.99 0.17 9.84
C ARG A 10 14.48 1.62 9.81
N VAL A 11 13.82 2.50 9.06
CA VAL A 11 14.10 3.94 9.09
C VAL A 11 13.81 4.52 10.48
N ILE A 12 12.70 4.14 11.11
CA ILE A 12 12.39 4.58 12.49
C ILE A 12 13.47 4.09 13.47
N LEU A 13 13.91 2.84 13.37
CA LEU A 13 14.98 2.30 14.21
C LEU A 13 16.27 3.11 14.05
N PHE A 14 16.63 3.47 12.82
CA PHE A 14 17.77 4.35 12.56
C PHE A 14 17.65 5.69 13.31
N TRP A 15 16.47 6.32 13.31
CA TRP A 15 16.24 7.56 14.05
C TRP A 15 16.30 7.40 15.56
N VAL A 16 15.77 6.31 16.09
CA VAL A 16 15.85 6.02 17.53
C VAL A 16 17.31 5.86 17.97
N GLU A 17 18.16 5.26 17.13
CA GLU A 17 19.57 5.02 17.43
C GLU A 17 20.45 6.26 17.22
N HIS A 18 20.27 7.02 16.13
CA HIS A 18 21.16 8.11 15.75
C HIS A 18 20.66 9.49 16.20
N GLN A 19 19.37 9.61 16.51
CA GLN A 19 18.72 10.84 16.98
C GLN A 19 19.11 12.09 16.15
N PRO A 20 18.89 12.09 14.83
CA PRO A 20 19.23 13.25 14.01
C PRO A 20 18.44 14.49 14.45
N ASN A 21 19.12 15.63 14.53
CA ASN A 21 18.54 16.86 15.07
C ASN A 21 17.49 17.47 14.12
N GLY A 22 16.21 17.31 14.47
CA GLY A 22 15.11 18.12 13.94
C GLY A 22 14.87 18.06 12.44
N ALA A 23 15.47 17.10 11.73
CA ALA A 23 15.33 16.94 10.30
C ALA A 23 13.97 16.29 9.95
N ILE A 24 13.36 16.75 8.87
CA ILE A 24 12.10 16.23 8.33
C ILE A 24 12.44 15.53 7.02
N TYR A 25 11.99 14.28 6.87
CA TYR A 25 12.24 13.46 5.71
C TYR A 25 10.94 12.90 5.15
N ASP A 26 10.72 13.09 3.85
CA ASP A 26 9.66 12.42 3.11
C ASP A 26 10.13 11.03 2.69
N ILE A 27 9.42 9.99 3.14
CA ILE A 27 9.76 8.59 2.87
C ILE A 27 8.76 8.02 1.86
N VAL A 28 9.28 7.55 0.74
CA VAL A 28 8.48 6.99 -0.36
C VAL A 28 8.99 5.59 -0.74
N GLY A 29 8.12 4.78 -1.34
CA GLY A 29 8.54 3.52 -1.94
C GLY A 29 9.50 3.73 -3.12
N ALA A 30 10.45 2.81 -3.30
CA ALA A 30 11.47 2.93 -4.35
C ALA A 30 10.96 2.60 -5.76
N GLU A 31 9.83 1.90 -5.87
CA GLU A 31 9.25 1.46 -7.15
C GLU A 31 7.97 2.23 -7.49
N ASP A 32 7.88 2.66 -8.75
CA ASP A 32 6.65 3.18 -9.34
C ASP A 32 5.79 2.03 -9.85
N VAL A 33 4.73 1.74 -9.11
CA VAL A 33 3.80 0.65 -9.41
C VAL A 33 2.40 1.21 -9.59
N THR A 34 1.74 0.83 -10.68
CA THR A 34 0.35 1.20 -10.91
C THR A 34 -0.60 0.38 -10.04
N TYR A 35 -1.78 0.93 -9.72
CA TYR A 35 -2.78 0.22 -8.91
C TYR A 35 -3.18 -1.14 -9.51
N ILE A 36 -3.31 -1.23 -10.84
CA ILE A 36 -3.67 -2.49 -11.50
C ILE A 36 -2.57 -3.54 -11.35
N ASP A 37 -1.30 -3.14 -11.34
CA ASP A 37 -0.18 -4.05 -11.16
C ASP A 37 -0.08 -4.54 -9.72
N ILE A 38 -0.42 -3.69 -8.73
CA ILE A 38 -0.59 -4.10 -7.33
C ILE A 38 -1.62 -5.24 -7.23
N ILE A 39 -2.82 -5.05 -7.78
CA ILE A 39 -3.89 -6.05 -7.71
C ILE A 39 -3.51 -7.33 -8.46
N ARG A 40 -2.89 -7.22 -9.63
CA ARG A 40 -2.41 -8.37 -10.41
C ARG A 40 -1.35 -9.17 -9.65
N LEU A 41 -0.40 -8.48 -9.01
CA LEU A 41 0.66 -9.12 -8.25
C LEU A 41 0.09 -9.85 -7.02
N ILE A 42 -0.82 -9.22 -6.27
CA ILE A 42 -1.50 -9.87 -5.14
C ILE A 42 -2.24 -11.13 -5.62
N ARG A 43 -2.95 -11.04 -6.74
CA ARG A 43 -3.63 -12.21 -7.34
C ARG A 43 -2.65 -13.34 -7.66
N GLN A 44 -1.50 -13.01 -8.26
CA GLN A 44 -0.45 -13.97 -8.59
C GLN A 44 0.15 -14.62 -7.33
N VAL A 45 0.56 -13.82 -6.36
CA VAL A 45 1.18 -14.28 -5.10
C VAL A 45 0.22 -15.17 -4.31
N LYS A 46 -1.06 -14.81 -4.25
CA LYS A 46 -2.11 -15.59 -3.58
C LYS A 46 -2.69 -16.73 -4.42
N GLN A 47 -2.22 -16.90 -5.66
CA GLN A 47 -2.70 -17.93 -6.60
C GLN A 47 -4.22 -17.92 -6.81
N LEU A 48 -4.83 -16.73 -6.81
CA LEU A 48 -6.28 -16.56 -6.95
C LEU A 48 -6.71 -16.63 -8.43
N LYS A 49 -7.84 -17.28 -8.69
CA LYS A 49 -8.41 -17.42 -10.04
C LYS A 49 -9.39 -16.31 -10.43
N THR A 50 -9.48 -15.25 -9.62
CA THR A 50 -10.46 -14.17 -9.79
C THR A 50 -10.17 -13.31 -11.03
N PRO A 51 -11.18 -13.04 -11.90
CA PRO A 51 -11.02 -12.10 -13.01
C PRO A 51 -10.85 -10.67 -12.49
N ILE A 52 -9.93 -9.93 -13.09
CA ILE A 52 -9.72 -8.50 -12.79
C ILE A 52 -10.36 -7.72 -13.94
N ILE A 53 -11.43 -6.98 -13.64
CA ILE A 53 -12.19 -6.21 -14.63
C ILE A 53 -11.96 -4.72 -14.36
N CYS A 54 -11.53 -3.99 -15.37
CA CYS A 54 -11.46 -2.53 -15.33
C CYS A 54 -12.84 -1.96 -15.66
N ILE A 55 -13.42 -1.22 -14.71
CA ILE A 55 -14.68 -0.51 -14.90
C ILE A 55 -14.43 1.00 -14.89
N PRO A 56 -15.18 1.80 -15.67
CA PRO A 56 -15.08 3.24 -15.60
C PRO A 56 -15.41 3.77 -14.20
N TYR A 57 -14.72 4.83 -13.78
CA TYR A 57 -14.90 5.45 -12.47
C TYR A 57 -16.37 5.80 -12.17
N SER A 58 -17.09 6.36 -13.14
CA SER A 58 -18.50 6.75 -13.01
C SER A 58 -19.41 5.57 -12.69
N VAL A 59 -19.17 4.42 -13.32
CA VAL A 59 -19.91 3.18 -13.08
C VAL A 59 -19.66 2.72 -11.64
N PHE A 60 -18.40 2.69 -11.21
CA PHE A 60 -18.07 2.24 -9.86
C PHE A 60 -18.63 3.18 -8.78
N TYR A 61 -18.55 4.49 -9.01
CA TYR A 61 -19.14 5.50 -8.13
C TYR A 61 -20.66 5.30 -7.97
N LEU A 62 -21.37 5.04 -9.06
CA LEU A 62 -22.81 4.79 -9.02
C LEU A 62 -23.14 3.50 -8.24
N LEU A 63 -22.38 2.42 -8.46
CA LEU A 63 -22.54 1.16 -7.73
C LEU A 63 -22.37 1.36 -6.22
N LEU A 64 -21.34 2.09 -5.78
CA LEU A 64 -21.11 2.40 -4.37
C LEU A 64 -22.24 3.24 -3.78
N LYS A 65 -22.74 4.23 -4.53
CA LYS A 65 -23.84 5.09 -4.09
C LYS A 65 -25.14 4.31 -3.92
N ILE A 66 -25.46 3.41 -4.86
CA ILE A 66 -26.63 2.53 -4.76
C ILE A 66 -26.46 1.58 -3.57
N TYR A 67 -25.29 0.98 -3.41
CA TYR A 67 -25.02 0.05 -2.31
C TYR A 67 -25.14 0.72 -0.92
N ALA A 68 -24.70 1.98 -0.79
CA ALA A 68 -24.81 2.75 0.45
C ALA A 68 -26.27 3.04 0.88
N LEU A 69 -27.24 2.91 -0.04
CA LEU A 69 -28.67 3.01 0.32
C LEU A 69 -29.16 1.77 1.09
N PHE A 70 -28.51 0.63 0.90
CA PHE A 70 -28.91 -0.65 1.49
C PHE A 70 -28.00 -1.09 2.65
N SER A 71 -26.77 -0.58 2.75
CA SER A 71 -25.80 -0.95 3.80
C SER A 71 -25.30 0.29 4.55
N LYS A 72 -25.45 0.28 5.88
CA LYS A 72 -24.89 1.32 6.78
C LYS A 72 -23.36 1.20 6.95
N THR A 73 -22.78 0.06 6.61
CA THR A 73 -21.33 -0.21 6.70
C THR A 73 -20.80 -0.72 5.35
N PRO A 74 -20.76 0.14 4.32
CA PRO A 74 -20.19 -0.28 3.06
C PRO A 74 -18.71 -0.62 3.21
N PRO A 75 -18.24 -1.75 2.63
CA PRO A 75 -16.83 -2.14 2.71
C PRO A 75 -15.91 -1.13 2.01
N PHE A 76 -16.48 -0.28 1.13
CA PHE A 76 -15.77 0.75 0.39
C PHE A 76 -16.70 1.95 0.12
N THR A 77 -16.25 3.18 0.37
CA THR A 77 -17.07 4.39 0.16
C THR A 77 -16.67 5.15 -1.11
N ALA A 78 -17.62 5.94 -1.65
CA ALA A 78 -17.32 6.82 -2.77
C ALA A 78 -16.23 7.87 -2.46
N SER A 79 -16.08 8.27 -1.19
CA SER A 79 -14.99 9.14 -0.74
C SER A 79 -13.63 8.44 -0.75
N GLN A 80 -13.57 7.17 -0.32
CA GLN A 80 -12.36 6.34 -0.43
C GLN A 80 -11.97 6.10 -1.88
N LEU A 81 -12.96 5.88 -2.76
CA LEU A 81 -12.72 5.78 -4.20
C LEU A 81 -12.06 7.04 -4.77
N LYS A 82 -12.56 8.22 -4.38
CA LYS A 82 -11.99 9.50 -4.83
C LYS A 82 -10.55 9.68 -4.34
N ALA A 83 -10.25 9.32 -3.09
CA ALA A 83 -8.91 9.39 -2.54
C ALA A 83 -7.90 8.52 -3.33
N LEU A 84 -8.31 7.32 -3.78
CA LEU A 84 -7.46 6.45 -4.61
C LEU A 84 -7.18 6.99 -6.02
N THR A 85 -8.01 7.91 -6.53
CA THR A 85 -7.80 8.54 -7.85
C THR A 85 -6.92 9.78 -7.81
N VAL A 86 -6.59 10.28 -6.61
CA VAL A 86 -5.64 11.39 -6.48
C VAL A 86 -4.27 10.83 -6.82
N GLY A 87 -3.80 11.15 -8.04
CA GLY A 87 -2.54 10.67 -8.60
C GLY A 87 -1.32 11.38 -8.01
N ASP A 88 -1.22 11.40 -6.69
CA ASP A 88 -0.10 12.05 -6.01
C ASP A 88 1.17 11.25 -6.28
N TYR A 89 2.11 11.89 -6.98
CA TYR A 89 3.47 11.43 -7.13
C TYR A 89 4.32 12.13 -6.07
N PHE A 90 4.96 11.35 -5.21
CA PHE A 90 5.68 11.89 -4.06
C PHE A 90 7.19 11.92 -4.37
N SER A 91 7.83 13.03 -4.00
CA SER A 91 9.28 13.14 -3.95
C SER A 91 9.72 12.79 -2.53
N GLY A 92 10.52 11.74 -2.37
CA GLY A 92 11.11 11.37 -1.08
C GLY A 92 12.63 11.20 -1.17
N VAL A 93 13.27 11.06 -0.02
CA VAL A 93 14.72 10.86 0.06
C VAL A 93 15.13 9.44 -0.31
N ASP A 94 16.39 9.28 -0.70
CA ASP A 94 17.00 7.97 -0.94
C ASP A 94 17.27 7.29 0.41
N ILE A 95 16.37 6.41 0.84
CA ILE A 95 16.45 5.76 2.16
C ILE A 95 17.68 4.85 2.33
N GLU A 96 18.27 4.36 1.24
CA GLU A 96 19.49 3.55 1.31
C GLU A 96 20.68 4.46 1.63
N LYS A 97 20.75 5.63 0.99
CA LYS A 97 21.83 6.61 1.26
C LYS A 97 21.68 7.29 2.61
N GLU A 98 20.46 7.73 2.96
CA GLU A 98 20.23 8.51 4.17
C GLU A 98 20.20 7.65 5.44
N PHE A 99 19.67 6.42 5.37
CA PHE A 99 19.42 5.59 6.56
C PHE A 99 20.11 4.22 6.50
N GLY A 100 20.83 3.90 5.42
CA GLY A 100 21.43 2.57 5.22
C GLY A 100 20.39 1.45 5.01
N VAL A 101 19.12 1.81 4.75
CA VAL A 101 18.03 0.85 4.59
C VAL A 101 17.85 0.54 3.12
N LYS A 102 18.27 -0.67 2.71
CA LYS A 102 18.03 -1.14 1.34
C LYS A 102 16.53 -1.37 1.10
N PRO A 103 15.89 -0.69 0.12
CA PRO A 103 14.48 -0.88 -0.19
C PRO A 103 14.18 -2.34 -0.57
N THR A 104 13.12 -2.89 -0.01
CA THR A 104 12.62 -4.22 -0.36
C THR A 104 11.85 -4.14 -1.68
N PRO A 105 12.16 -4.98 -2.69
CA PRO A 105 11.43 -4.97 -3.94
C PRO A 105 9.94 -5.26 -3.74
N PHE A 106 9.07 -4.59 -4.49
CA PHE A 106 7.63 -4.62 -4.29
C PHE A 106 7.06 -6.05 -4.34
N ARG A 107 7.53 -6.87 -5.28
CA ARG A 107 7.19 -8.31 -5.36
C ARG A 107 7.44 -9.04 -4.05
N LYS A 108 8.66 -8.88 -3.50
CA LYS A 108 9.08 -9.56 -2.28
C LYS A 108 8.28 -9.05 -1.07
N ALA A 109 8.01 -7.76 -1.01
CA ALA A 109 7.16 -7.16 0.02
C ALA A 109 5.73 -7.75 0.01
N VAL A 110 5.15 -7.95 -1.17
CA VAL A 110 3.81 -8.57 -1.32
C VAL A 110 3.84 -10.05 -0.95
N GLU A 111 4.88 -10.79 -1.34
CA GLU A 111 5.08 -12.18 -0.90
C GLU A 111 5.15 -12.26 0.63
N GLU A 112 6.04 -11.50 1.28
CA GLU A 112 6.11 -11.45 2.75
C GLU A 112 4.77 -11.03 3.38
N THR A 113 4.04 -10.08 2.80
CA THR A 113 2.77 -9.60 3.36
C THR A 113 1.66 -10.65 3.33
N PHE A 114 1.55 -11.43 2.24
CA PHE A 114 0.40 -12.33 2.04
C PHE A 114 0.71 -13.81 2.23
N THR A 115 1.99 -14.22 2.28
CA THR A 115 2.37 -15.63 2.36
C THR A 115 3.36 -15.93 3.48
N ASP A 116 3.76 -14.97 4.32
CA ASP A 116 4.63 -15.23 5.46
C ASP A 116 3.94 -16.18 6.45
N THR A 117 4.55 -17.35 6.65
CA THR A 117 4.02 -18.43 7.49
C THR A 117 3.91 -18.06 8.97
N ARG A 118 4.60 -17.02 9.44
CA ARG A 118 4.64 -16.59 10.85
C ARG A 118 3.58 -15.56 11.17
N TYR A 119 3.29 -14.66 10.23
CA TYR A 119 2.45 -13.48 10.48
C TYR A 119 1.19 -13.39 9.63
N SER A 120 1.06 -14.14 8.54
CA SER A 120 -0.11 -14.04 7.64
C SER A 120 -1.44 -14.42 8.30
N SER A 121 -1.42 -15.16 9.41
CA SER A 121 -2.61 -15.51 10.20
C SER A 121 -3.00 -14.47 11.25
N VAL A 122 -2.16 -13.46 11.51
CA VAL A 122 -2.40 -12.46 12.55
C VAL A 122 -3.37 -11.41 12.01
N VAL A 123 -4.60 -11.43 12.51
CA VAL A 123 -5.62 -10.40 12.23
C VAL A 123 -5.70 -9.48 13.44
N ILE A 124 -5.39 -8.20 13.27
CA ILE A 124 -5.58 -7.18 14.32
C ILE A 124 -7.06 -6.79 14.30
N GLU A 125 -7.78 -7.06 15.38
CA GLU A 125 -9.16 -6.60 15.57
C GLU A 125 -9.20 -5.06 15.58
N ARG A 126 -10.20 -4.49 14.89
CA ARG A 126 -10.42 -3.04 14.76
C ARG A 126 -11.61 -2.59 15.56
#